data_AF-A0A835YIJ7-F1
#
_entry.id   AF-A0A835YIJ7-F1
#
_cell.length_a   1.000
_cell.length_b   1.000
_cell.length_c   1.000
_cell.angle_alpha   90.00
_cell.angle_beta   90.00
_cell.angle_gamma   90.00
#
_symmetry.space_group_name_H-M   'P 1'
#
loop_
_entity.id
_entity.type
_entity.pdbx_description
1 polymer ?
#
loop_
_entity_poly.entity_id
_entity_poly.type
_entity_poly.pdbx_seq_one_letter_code
_entity_poly.pdbx_strand_id
1 'polypeptide(L)'
;KVRGCTAEVRVAVDLRRADDAGLLTVRLGGTSDARLTRGILALLVEGLEGESADAVLQLDGKVIAAAIGSQAGLTESRINGLGNILSVVQAQ
;
A
#
# COMPACT_ATOMS: atom_id res chain seq x y z
N LYS A 1 6.69 -8.08 -7.21
CA LYS A 1 7.68 -8.03 -6.11
C LYS A 1 8.08 -6.58 -5.89
N VAL A 2 8.07 -6.08 -4.66
CA VAL A 2 8.46 -4.71 -4.34
C VAL A 2 9.99 -4.65 -4.16
N ARG A 3 10.65 -3.70 -4.83
CA ARG A 3 12.10 -3.47 -4.70
C ARG A 3 12.37 -2.49 -3.54
N GLY A 4 13.54 -2.58 -2.92
CA GLY A 4 13.94 -1.67 -1.83
C GLY A 4 13.33 -2.00 -0.46
N CYS A 5 12.59 -3.11 -0.33
CA CYS A 5 12.23 -3.70 0.95
C CYS A 5 13.30 -4.71 1.38
N THR A 6 13.71 -4.68 2.64
CA THR A 6 14.58 -5.73 3.22
C THR A 6 13.88 -7.09 3.27
N ALA A 7 12.54 -7.07 3.40
CA ALA A 7 11.67 -8.25 3.35
C ALA A 7 11.21 -8.52 1.90
N GLU A 8 10.90 -9.78 1.57
CA GLU A 8 10.16 -10.06 0.35
C GLU A 8 8.72 -9.59 0.50
N VAL A 9 8.28 -8.73 -0.42
CA VAL A 9 6.90 -8.21 -0.48
C VAL A 9 6.32 -8.41 -1.87
N ARG A 10 5.07 -8.88 -1.92
CA ARG A 10 4.26 -8.99 -3.12
C ARG A 10 2.93 -8.30 -2.86
N VAL A 11 2.47 -7.54 -3.85
CA VAL A 11 1.16 -6.88 -3.84
C VAL A 11 0.47 -7.13 -5.16
N ALA A 12 -0.85 -7.15 -5.13
CA ALA A 12 -1.73 -7.28 -6.29
C ALA A 12 -2.86 -6.26 -6.15
N VAL A 13 -3.20 -5.60 -7.25
CA VAL A 13 -4.29 -4.63 -7.34
C VAL A 13 -5.34 -5.18 -8.29
N ASP A 14 -6.60 -5.13 -7.88
CA ASP A 14 -7.77 -5.42 -8.71
C ASP A 14 -8.64 -4.16 -8.76
N LEU A 15 -9.03 -3.72 -9.96
CA LEU A 15 -9.92 -2.56 -10.14
C LEU A 15 -11.34 -3.05 -10.32
N ARG A 16 -12.26 -2.49 -9.54
CA ARG A 16 -13.67 -2.85 -9.55
C ARG A 16 -14.51 -1.66 -9.92
N ARG A 17 -15.52 -1.90 -10.75
CA ARG A 17 -16.56 -0.91 -11.00
C ARG A 17 -17.47 -0.85 -9.77
N ALA A 18 -17.54 0.31 -9.14
CA ALA A 18 -18.34 0.54 -7.94
C ALA A 18 -19.79 0.96 -8.26
N ASP A 19 -20.01 1.56 -9.43
CA ASP A 19 -21.32 2.02 -9.87
C ASP A 19 -21.50 1.99 -11.40
N ASP A 20 -22.73 2.26 -11.85
CA ASP A 20 -23.06 2.32 -13.28
C ASP A 20 -22.42 3.53 -13.99
N ALA A 21 -22.05 4.57 -13.24
CA ALA A 21 -21.37 5.76 -13.74
C ALA A 21 -19.89 5.51 -14.10
N GLY A 22 -19.33 4.37 -13.66
CA GLY A 22 -17.98 3.94 -14.01
C GLY A 22 -16.91 4.33 -13.00
N LEU A 23 -17.29 4.65 -11.75
CA LEU A 23 -16.35 4.80 -10.66
C LEU A 23 -15.55 3.50 -10.49
N LEU A 24 -14.22 3.61 -10.51
CA LEU A 24 -13.31 2.50 -10.23
C LEU A 24 -12.78 2.58 -8.81
N THR A 25 -12.93 1.51 -8.06
CA THR A 25 -12.36 1.33 -6.72
C THR A 25 -11.29 0.26 -6.72
N VAL A 26 -10.32 0.40 -5.82
CA VAL A 26 -9.21 -0.55 -5.70
C VAL A 26 -9.57 -1.66 -4.71
N ARG A 27 -9.13 -2.87 -5.03
CA ARG A 27 -9.04 -3.98 -4.09
C ARG A 27 -7.58 -4.41 -4.00
N LEU A 28 -7.02 -4.36 -2.80
CA LEU A 28 -5.61 -4.64 -2.57
C LEU A 28 -5.42 -6.01 -1.94
N GLY A 29 -4.42 -6.75 -2.40
CA GLY A 29 -3.92 -7.96 -1.74
C GLY A 29 -2.41 -7.94 -1.63
N GLY A 30 -1.87 -8.66 -0.65
CA GLY A 30 -0.42 -8.76 -0.55
C GLY A 30 0.10 -9.76 0.49
N THR A 31 1.39 -10.06 0.38
CA THR A 31 2.10 -10.99 1.26
C THR A 31 3.49 -10.48 1.59
N SER A 32 4.00 -10.80 2.77
CA SER A 32 5.41 -10.61 3.12
C SER A 32 5.95 -11.75 3.99
N ASP A 33 7.23 -12.07 3.83
CA ASP A 33 7.96 -13.03 4.65
C ASP A 33 8.29 -12.52 6.07
N ALA A 34 8.34 -11.20 6.28
CA ALA A 34 8.56 -10.58 7.58
C ALA A 34 7.24 -10.29 8.32
N ARG A 35 7.13 -10.75 9.58
CA ARG A 35 5.91 -10.61 10.41
C ARG A 35 5.47 -9.15 10.56
N LEU A 36 6.40 -8.25 10.87
CA LEU A 36 6.08 -6.83 11.06
C LEU A 36 5.63 -6.18 9.74
N THR A 37 6.36 -6.42 8.65
CA THR A 37 6.00 -5.91 7.32
C THR A 37 4.65 -6.44 6.86
N ARG A 38 4.31 -7.70 7.20
CA ARG A 38 2.98 -8.27 6.94
C ARG A 38 1.87 -7.53 7.68
N GLY A 39 2.08 -7.16 8.94
CA GLY A 39 1.11 -6.36 9.70
C GLY A 39 0.91 -4.97 9.11
N ILE A 40 2.00 -4.28 8.73
CA ILE A 40 1.93 -2.97 8.08
C ILE A 40 1.24 -3.06 6.72
N LEU A 41 1.55 -4.10 5.94
CA LEU A 41 0.90 -4.34 4.66
C LEU A 41 -0.60 -4.59 4.83
N ALA A 42 -1.01 -5.32 5.87
CA ALA A 42 -2.43 -5.53 6.17
C ALA A 42 -3.15 -4.21 6.49
N LEU A 43 -2.52 -3.30 7.25
CA LEU A 43 -3.09 -1.97 7.51
C LEU A 43 -3.23 -1.14 6.24
N LEU A 44 -2.24 -1.23 5.33
CA LEU A 44 -2.33 -0.55 4.04
C LEU A 44 -3.44 -1.14 3.15
N VAL A 45 -3.58 -2.47 3.14
CA VAL A 45 -4.68 -3.16 2.43
C VAL A 45 -6.02 -2.70 2.97
N GLU A 46 -6.21 -2.74 4.29
CA GLU A 46 -7.45 -2.33 4.93
C GLU A 46 -7.77 -0.85 4.69
N GLY A 47 -6.77 0.03 4.75
CA GLY A 47 -6.96 1.47 4.57
C GLY A 47 -7.20 1.92 3.12
N LEU A 48 -6.92 1.08 2.12
CA LEU A 48 -7.14 1.39 0.71
C LEU A 48 -8.28 0.58 0.09
N GLU A 49 -8.81 -0.43 0.79
CA GLU A 49 -9.88 -1.28 0.24
C GLU A 49 -11.12 -0.43 -0.07
N GLY A 50 -11.58 -0.47 -1.32
CA GLY A 50 -12.76 0.26 -1.77
C GLY A 50 -12.53 1.76 -2.04
N GLU A 51 -11.32 2.27 -1.83
CA GLU A 51 -10.99 3.64 -2.21
C GLU A 51 -10.99 3.81 -3.73
N SER A 52 -11.33 5.01 -4.19
CA SER A 52 -11.31 5.30 -5.63
C SER A 52 -9.89 5.25 -6.19
N ALA A 53 -9.73 4.74 -7.41
CA ALA A 53 -8.41 4.65 -8.05
C ALA A 53 -7.73 6.02 -8.15
N ASP A 54 -8.51 7.08 -8.43
CA ASP A 54 -8.00 8.46 -8.49
C ASP A 54 -7.50 8.93 -7.13
N ALA A 55 -8.25 8.70 -6.05
CA ALA A 55 -7.82 9.04 -4.70
C ALA A 55 -6.50 8.34 -4.32
N VAL A 56 -6.36 7.05 -4.65
CA VAL A 56 -5.14 6.27 -4.38
C VAL A 56 -3.93 6.82 -5.15
N LEU A 57 -4.12 7.27 -6.39
CA LEU A 57 -3.07 7.89 -7.20
C LEU A 57 -2.62 9.25 -6.67
N GLN A 58 -3.51 9.99 -5.99
CA GLN A 58 -3.20 11.29 -5.39
C GLN A 58 -2.47 11.19 -4.04
N LEU A 59 -2.37 9.99 -3.45
CA LEU A 59 -1.71 9.79 -2.17
C LEU A 59 -0.19 10.05 -2.28
N ASP A 60 0.32 10.90 -1.38
CA ASP A 60 1.76 11.04 -1.18
C ASP A 60 2.29 9.87 -0.31
N GLY A 61 2.97 8.93 -0.96
CA GLY A 61 3.53 7.76 -0.30
C GLY A 61 4.56 8.06 0.78
N LYS A 62 5.26 9.20 0.72
CA LYS A 62 6.18 9.60 1.80
C LYS A 62 5.40 10.05 3.03
N VAL A 63 4.33 10.81 2.83
CA VAL A 63 3.48 11.30 3.93
C VAL A 63 2.81 10.13 4.63
N ILE A 64 2.19 9.22 3.88
CA ILE A 64 1.54 8.03 4.45
C ILE A 64 2.57 7.14 5.15
N ALA A 65 3.71 6.88 4.51
CA ALA A 65 4.73 6.03 5.11
C ALA A 65 5.31 6.63 6.39
N ALA A 66 5.51 7.95 6.44
CA ALA A 66 5.95 8.66 7.64
C ALA A 66 4.88 8.63 8.74
N ALA A 67 3.61 8.83 8.40
CA ALA A 67 2.51 8.77 9.36
C ALA A 67 2.38 7.39 10.01
N ILE A 68 2.30 6.34 9.20
CA ILE A 68 2.20 4.95 9.67
C ILE A 68 3.49 4.55 10.42
N GLY A 69 4.66 4.92 9.86
CA GLY A 69 5.94 4.55 10.42
C GLY A 69 6.26 5.22 11.75
N SER A 70 5.87 6.47 11.93
CA SER A 70 6.00 7.20 13.19
C SER A 70 5.16 6.56 14.30
N GLN A 71 3.89 6.26 14.03
CA GLN A 71 2.99 5.61 14.99
C GLN A 71 3.46 4.19 15.38
N ALA A 72 4.06 3.46 14.43
CA ALA A 72 4.53 2.10 14.65
C ALA A 72 6.00 1.99 15.12
N GLY A 73 6.69 3.11 15.40
CA GLY A 73 8.09 3.11 15.86
C GLY A 73 9.06 2.48 14.87
N LEU A 74 8.83 2.66 13.56
CA LEU A 74 9.61 2.03 12.52
C LEU A 74 10.94 2.75 12.27
N THR A 75 11.94 1.99 11.83
CA THR A 75 13.20 2.55 11.32
C THR A 75 13.00 3.18 9.94
N GLU A 76 13.87 4.11 9.55
CA GLU A 76 13.81 4.78 8.23
C GLU A 76 13.78 3.79 7.06
N SER A 77 14.57 2.71 7.13
CA SER A 77 14.55 1.65 6.11
C SER A 77 13.16 1.03 5.93
N ARG A 78 12.39 0.87 7.00
CA ARG A 78 11.03 0.31 6.95
C ARG A 78 10.01 1.32 6.45
N ILE A 79 10.17 2.59 6.81
CA ILE A 79 9.36 3.70 6.26
C ILE A 79 9.54 3.77 4.74
N ASN A 80 10.79 3.73 4.27
CA ASN A 80 11.08 3.70 2.84
C ASN A 80 10.47 2.46 2.16
N GLY A 81 10.53 1.30 2.81
CA GLY A 81 9.89 0.08 2.34
C GLY A 81 8.37 0.25 2.16
N LEU A 82 7.68 0.90 3.09
CA LEU A 82 6.24 1.18 2.99
C LEU A 82 5.93 2.12 1.83
N GLY A 83 6.72 3.18 1.65
CA GLY A 83 6.59 4.07 0.50
C GLY A 83 6.72 3.31 -0.83
N ASN A 84 7.69 2.39 -0.94
CA ASN A 84 7.88 1.57 -2.13
C ASN A 84 6.69 0.63 -2.40
N ILE A 85 6.03 0.11 -1.36
CA ILE A 85 4.82 -0.70 -1.52
C ILE A 85 3.74 0.14 -2.19
N LEU A 86 3.47 1.35 -1.69
CA LEU A 86 2.46 2.23 -2.28
C LEU A 86 2.80 2.60 -3.73
N SER A 87 4.06 2.90 -4.03
CA SER A 87 4.49 3.18 -5.40
C SER A 87 4.24 2.01 -6.36
N VAL A 88 4.36 0.76 -5.90
CA VAL A 88 4.06 -0.43 -6.71
C VAL A 88 2.55 -0.65 -6.87
N VAL A 89 1.74 -0.20 -5.91
CA VAL A 89 0.28 -0.19 -6.03
C VAL A 89 -0.16 0.83 -7.07
N GLN A 90 0.37 2.05 -7.00
CA GLN A 90 0.04 3.15 -7.92
C GLN A 90 0.51 2.91 -9.36
N ALA A 91 1.46 2.00 -9.58
CA ALA A 91 2.00 1.68 -10.90
C ALA A 91 1.32 0.49 -11.60
N GLN A 92 0.41 -0.23 -10.93
CA GLN A 92 -0.36 -1.36 -11.48
C GLN A 92 -1.71 -0.86 -12.01
#